data_AF-A0A7X7NMA2-F1
#
_entry.id   AF-A0A7X7NMA2-F1
#
_cell.length_a   1.000
_cell.length_b   1.000
_cell.length_c   1.000
_cell.angle_alpha   90.00
_cell.angle_beta   90.00
_cell.angle_gamma   90.00
#
_symmetry.space_group_name_H-M   'P 1'
#
loop_
_entity.id
_entity.type
_entity.pdbx_description
1 polymer ?
#
loop_
_entity_poly.entity_id
_entity_poly.type
_entity_poly.pdbx_seq_one_letter_code
_entity_poly.pdbx_strand_id
1 'polypeptide(L)' 'MQPPPEVFDLFAVPADATPVPGGQGHSVLAGDLVLSPGRSAATADWLNPLLARLAADLDHEQPRS' A
#
# COMPACT_ATOMS: atom_id res chain seq x y z
N MET A 1 2.04 7.36 -11.48
CA MET A 1 1.10 6.30 -11.90
C MET A 1 -0.21 6.53 -11.16
N GLN A 2 -1.37 6.30 -11.77
CA GLN A 2 -2.65 6.28 -11.06
C GLN A 2 -3.23 4.86 -11.18
N PRO A 3 -3.40 4.14 -10.06
CA PRO A 3 -4.08 2.84 -10.07
C PRO A 3 -5.49 2.94 -10.70
N PRO A 4 -5.98 1.86 -11.35
CA PRO A 4 -7.35 1.79 -11.81
C PRO A 4 -8.36 1.97 -10.66
N PRO A 5 -9.57 2.53 -10.92
CA PRO A 5 -10.63 2.67 -9.93
C PRO A 5 -10.93 1.40 -9.14
N GLU A 6 -10.94 0.23 -9.80
CA GLU A 6 -11.22 -1.05 -9.15
C GLU A 6 -10.21 -1.41 -8.04
N VAL A 7 -8.99 -0.87 -8.08
CA VAL A 7 -7.99 -1.09 -7.04
C VAL A 7 -8.32 -0.31 -5.79
N PHE A 8 -8.77 0.95 -5.93
CA PHE A 8 -9.18 1.75 -4.78
C PHE A 8 -10.39 1.14 -4.08
N ASP A 9 -11.36 0.66 -4.86
CA ASP A 9 -12.55 -0.03 -4.35
C ASP A 9 -12.17 -1.33 -3.61
N LEU A 10 -11.24 -2.12 -4.15
CA LEU A 10 -10.77 -3.37 -3.54
C LEU A 10 -10.18 -3.15 -2.14
N PHE A 11 -9.47 -2.03 -1.95
CA PHE A 11 -8.82 -1.69 -0.69
C PHE A 11 -9.64 -0.71 0.16
N ALA A 12 -10.85 -0.34 -0.28
CA ALA A 12 -11.73 0.61 0.42
C ALA A 12 -11.07 1.97 0.74
N VAL A 13 -10.16 2.44 -0.14
CA VAL A 13 -9.46 3.72 0.01
C VAL A 13 -9.98 4.75 -0.99
N PRO A 14 -9.86 6.06 -0.71
CA PRO A 14 -10.30 7.07 -1.66
C PRO A 14 -9.40 7.09 -2.91
N ALA A 15 -9.98 7.50 -4.04
CA ALA A 15 -9.30 7.53 -5.34
C ALA A 15 -8.38 8.79 -5.53
N ASP A 16 -7.96 9.41 -4.43
CA ASP A 16 -7.12 10.62 -4.38
C ASP A 16 -5.64 10.28 -4.16
N ALA A 17 -5.11 9.38 -4.99
CA ALA A 17 -3.75 8.89 -4.89
C ALA A 17 -2.69 10.00 -5.11
N THR A 18 -1.73 10.11 -4.18
CA THR A 18 -0.59 11.03 -4.28
C THR A 18 0.72 10.25 -4.44
N PRO A 19 1.69 10.72 -5.25
CA PRO A 19 2.99 10.06 -5.38
C PRO A 19 3.76 10.01 -4.06
N VAL A 20 4.35 8.86 -3.72
CA VAL A 20 5.18 8.73 -2.50
C VAL A 20 6.62 9.19 -2.80
N PRO A 21 7.20 10.12 -2.01
CA PRO A 21 8.62 10.45 -2.09
C PRO A 21 9.48 9.20 -1.90
N GLY A 22 10.46 8.98 -2.79
CA GLY A 22 11.29 7.76 -2.77
C GLY A 22 10.64 6.52 -3.39
N GLY A 23 9.36 6.58 -3.78
CA GLY A 23 8.63 5.50 -4.47
C GLY A 23 8.98 5.29 -5.94
N GLN A 24 10.04 5.96 -6.44
CA GLN A 24 10.56 5.86 -7.82
C GLN A 24 9.48 6.00 -8.91
N GLY A 25 8.40 6.75 -8.65
CA GLY A 25 7.28 6.94 -9.57
C GLY A 25 6.29 5.77 -9.66
N HIS A 26 6.53 4.69 -8.92
CA HIS A 26 5.70 3.48 -8.94
C HIS A 26 4.77 3.36 -7.72
N SER A 27 5.10 3.99 -6.60
CA SER A 27 4.28 3.94 -5.39
C SER A 27 3.41 5.19 -5.24
N VAL A 28 2.16 4.97 -4.81
CA VAL A 28 1.23 6.05 -4.46
C VAL A 28 0.65 5.81 -3.07
N LEU A 29 0.38 6.90 -2.34
CA LEU A 29 -0.37 6.92 -1.10
C LEU A 29 -1.84 7.21 -1.43
N ALA A 30 -2.75 6.36 -0.97
CA ALA A 30 -4.20 6.53 -1.07
C ALA A 30 -4.81 6.30 0.31
N GLY A 31 -5.40 7.35 0.90
CA GLY A 31 -5.73 7.35 2.33
C GLY A 31 -4.49 7.11 3.20
N ASP A 32 -4.49 6.01 3.94
CA ASP A 32 -3.39 5.53 4.78
C ASP A 32 -2.58 4.39 4.15
N LEU A 33 -2.94 3.91 2.96
CA LEU A 33 -2.29 2.80 2.29
C LEU A 33 -1.30 3.25 1.21
N VAL A 34 -0.14 2.59 1.19
CA VAL A 34 0.84 2.72 0.10
C VAL A 34 0.63 1.60 -0.92
N LEU A 35 0.12 1.95 -2.10
CA LEU A 35 -0.05 1.04 -3.23
C LEU A 35 1.24 1.01 -4.07
N SER A 36 1.87 -0.16 -4.17
CA SER A 36 3.15 -0.36 -4.88
C SER A 36 3.08 -1.59 -5.79
N PRO A 37 2.61 -1.44 -7.04
CA PRO A 37 2.48 -2.54 -7.99
C PRO A 37 3.83 -2.98 -8.56
N GLY A 38 3.83 -4.11 -9.27
CA GLY A 38 5.00 -4.59 -10.02
C GLY A 38 5.97 -5.48 -9.24
N ARG A 39 5.58 -5.97 -8.06
CA ARG A 39 6.34 -7.04 -7.39
C ARG A 39 6.16 -8.35 -8.16
N SER A 40 7.25 -9.08 -8.39
CA SER A 40 7.18 -10.44 -8.93
C SER A 40 6.40 -11.35 -7.97
N ALA A 41 5.75 -12.41 -8.49
CA ALA A 41 5.04 -13.37 -7.64
C ALA A 41 5.95 -13.94 -6.54
N ALA A 42 7.17 -14.36 -6.88
CA ALA A 42 8.15 -14.86 -5.91
C ALA A 42 8.49 -13.83 -4.82
N THR A 43 8.63 -12.55 -5.19
CA THR A 43 8.86 -11.47 -4.23
C THR A 43 7.64 -11.23 -3.35
N ALA A 44 6.44 -11.25 -3.92
CA ALA A 44 5.20 -11.05 -3.19
C ALA A 44 4.95 -12.20 -2.20
N ASP A 45 5.12 -13.44 -2.62
CA ASP A 45 4.94 -14.63 -1.77
C ASP A 45 5.88 -14.62 -0.56
N TRP A 46 7.12 -14.15 -0.76
CA TRP A 46 8.08 -14.01 0.33
C TRP A 46 7.79 -12.82 1.26
N LEU A 47 7.38 -11.67 0.71
CA LEU A 47 7.25 -10.43 1.47
C LEU A 47 5.88 -10.25 2.14
N ASN A 48 4.81 -10.74 1.52
CA ASN A 48 3.43 -10.56 1.99
C ASN A 48 3.21 -11.06 3.43
N PRO A 49 3.76 -12.21 3.87
CA PRO A 49 3.59 -12.64 5.26
C PRO A 49 4.22 -11.67 6.27
N LEU A 50 5.35 -11.05 5.94
CA LEU A 50 6.03 -10.07 6.79
C LEU A 50 5.26 -8.75 6.83
N LEU A 51 4.79 -8.27 5.68
CA LEU A 51 3.96 -7.07 5.59
C LEU A 51 2.63 -7.25 6.30
N ALA A 52 1.99 -8.41 6.19
CA ALA A 52 0.73 -8.70 6.87
C ALA A 52 0.89 -8.67 8.40
N ARG A 53 2.00 -9.18 8.92
CA ARG A 53 2.31 -9.08 10.36
C ARG A 53 2.50 -7.63 10.78
N LEU A 54 3.32 -6.88 10.05
CA LEU A 54 3.60 -5.47 10.35
C LEU A 54 2.32 -4.62 10.26
N ALA A 55 1.49 -4.83 9.25
CA ALA A 55 0.22 -4.13 9.10
C ALA A 55 -0.71 -4.42 10.28
N ALA A 56 -0.83 -5.69 10.68
CA ALA A 56 -1.58 -6.05 11.87
C ALA A 56 -1.02 -5.36 13.13
N ASP A 57 0.29 -5.32 13.32
CA ASP A 57 0.87 -4.64 14.49
C ASP A 57 0.56 -3.13 14.47
N LEU A 58 0.67 -2.48 13.31
CA LEU A 58 0.36 -1.05 13.14
C LEU A 58 -1.12 -0.73 13.37
N ASP A 59 -2.04 -1.59 12.96
CA ASP A 59 -3.48 -1.43 13.20
C ASP A 59 -3.83 -1.43 14.70
N HIS A 60 -3.02 -2.12 15.52
CA HIS A 60 -3.18 -2.15 16.98
C HIS A 60 -2.40 -1.05 17.71
N GLU A 61 -1.47 -0.35 17.05
CA GLU A 61 -0.79 0.80 17.62
C GLU A 61 -1.73 2.02 17.63
N GLN A 62 -1.78 2.75 18.76
CA GLN A 62 -2.45 4.05 18.76
C GLN A 62 -1.70 5.03 17.84
N PRO A 63 -2.41 5.93 17.12
CA PRO A 63 -1.76 6.92 16.27
C PRO A 63 -0.69 7.67 17.06
N ARG A 64 0.55 7.66 16.56
CA ARG A 64 1.62 8.47 17.16
C ARG A 64 1.26 9.95 16.93
N SER A 65 1.00 10.65 18.03
CA SER A 65 0.65 12.08 18.11
C SER A 65 1.77 13.00 17.64
#